data_AF-A0A3S4GPN0-F1
#
_entry.id   AF-A0A3S4GPN0-F1
#
_cell.length_a   1.000
_cell.length_b   1.000
_cell.length_c   1.000
_cell.angle_alpha   90.00
_cell.angle_beta   90.00
_cell.angle_gamma   90.00
#
_symmetry.space_group_name_H-M   'P 1'
#
loop_
_entity.id
_entity.type
_entity.pdbx_description
1 polymer ?
#
loop_
_entity_poly.entity_id
_entity_poly.type
_entity_poly.pdbx_seq_one_letter_code
_entity_poly.pdbx_strand_id
1 'polypeptide(L)'
;MLRKPGGDREMVDILALVLHHDEQTVLTAVELSLAEGVPTKTHVLNLLHRLVDGKVIGGPPLDTPQALALHREPKANVERYDGLRSQISGGRHAS
;
A
#
# COMPACT_ATOMS: atom_id res chain seq x y z
N MET A 1 6.31 24.48 -8.94
CA MET A 1 7.14 23.26 -9.02
C MET A 1 6.55 22.21 -8.09
N LEU A 2 6.11 21.06 -8.61
CA LEU A 2 5.72 19.94 -7.77
C LEU A 2 6.96 19.40 -7.04
N ARG A 3 6.84 19.09 -5.74
CA ARG A 3 7.95 18.54 -4.93
C ARG A 3 8.43 17.18 -5.42
N LYS A 4 7.67 16.50 -6.29
CA LYS A 4 8.00 15.21 -6.91
C LYS A 4 7.49 15.14 -8.36
N PRO A 5 8.25 14.54 -9.29
CA PRO A 5 7.77 14.25 -10.65
C PRO A 5 6.48 13.40 -10.61
N GLY A 6 5.45 13.79 -11.38
CA GLY A 6 4.18 13.06 -11.48
C GLY A 6 3.19 13.27 -10.33
N GLY A 7 3.50 14.15 -9.37
CA GLY A 7 2.60 14.41 -8.24
C GLY A 7 1.28 15.09 -8.62
N ASP A 8 1.24 15.83 -9.73
CA ASP A 8 0.02 16.36 -10.33
C ASP A 8 -0.91 15.24 -10.80
N ARG A 9 -0.37 14.26 -11.52
CA ARG A 9 -1.13 13.10 -11.96
C ARG A 9 -1.66 12.29 -10.78
N GLU A 10 -0.83 12.06 -9.77
CA GLU A 10 -1.28 11.39 -8.54
C GLU A 10 -2.39 12.17 -7.84
N MET A 11 -2.28 13.49 -7.76
CA MET A 11 -3.30 14.35 -7.16
C MET A 11 -4.62 14.28 -7.94
N VAL A 12 -4.58 14.35 -9.27
CA VAL A 12 -5.78 14.19 -10.12
C VAL A 12 -6.40 12.80 -9.93
N ASP A 13 -5.58 11.75 -9.89
CA ASP A 13 -6.07 10.37 -9.68
C ASP A 13 -6.76 10.22 -8.31
N ILE A 14 -6.26 10.88 -7.27
CA ILE A 14 -6.90 10.89 -5.94
C ILE A 14 -8.21 11.69 -5.96
N LEU A 15 -8.24 12.87 -6.58
CA LEU A 15 -9.47 13.67 -6.70
C LEU A 15 -10.56 12.93 -7.49
N ALA A 16 -10.18 12.14 -8.51
CA ALA A 16 -11.11 11.34 -9.29
C ALA A 16 -11.81 10.24 -8.48
N LEU A 17 -11.28 9.84 -7.32
CA LEU A 17 -11.90 8.82 -6.46
C LEU A 17 -13.29 9.22 -5.96
N VAL A 18 -13.56 10.53 -5.83
CA VAL A 18 -14.88 11.05 -5.40
C VAL A 18 -15.99 10.73 -6.41
N LEU A 19 -15.65 10.35 -7.65
CA LEU A 19 -16.64 9.88 -8.63
C LEU A 19 -17.21 8.49 -8.31
N HIS A 20 -16.53 7.73 -7.46
CA HIS A 20 -16.85 6.33 -7.15
C HIS A 20 -17.02 6.07 -5.65
N HIS A 21 -16.55 6.98 -4.80
CA HIS A 21 -16.57 6.87 -3.36
C HIS A 21 -17.18 8.14 -2.75
N ASP A 22 -17.71 7.99 -1.53
CA ASP A 22 -18.13 9.13 -0.74
C ASP A 22 -16.95 10.10 -0.48
N GLU A 23 -17.20 11.39 -0.68
CA GLU A 23 -16.20 12.46 -0.58
C GLU A 23 -15.54 12.48 0.80
N GLN A 24 -16.32 12.34 1.87
CA GLN A 24 -15.82 12.38 3.24
C GLN A 24 -14.90 11.19 3.53
N THR A 25 -15.21 10.03 2.96
CA THR A 25 -14.37 8.84 3.07
C THR A 25 -13.02 9.04 2.37
N VAL A 26 -13.03 9.66 1.18
CA VAL A 26 -11.80 10.00 0.44
C VAL A 26 -10.96 11.03 1.20
N LEU A 27 -11.58 12.09 1.73
CA LEU A 27 -10.91 13.10 2.55
C LEU A 27 -10.27 12.47 3.79
N THR A 28 -11.01 11.62 4.51
CA THR A 28 -10.50 10.91 5.70
C THR A 28 -9.26 10.08 5.37
N ALA A 29 -9.25 9.36 4.24
CA ALA A 29 -8.09 8.57 3.81
C ALA A 29 -6.86 9.45 3.53
N VAL A 30 -7.06 10.62 2.93
CA VAL A 30 -5.97 11.58 2.64
C VAL A 30 -5.42 12.18 3.94
N GLU A 31 -6.28 12.57 4.88
CA GLU A 31 -5.86 13.12 6.17
C GLU A 31 -5.05 12.11 6.98
N LEU A 32 -5.49 10.85 7.04
CA LEU A 32 -4.75 9.76 7.69
C LEU A 32 -3.39 9.54 7.04
N SER A 33 -3.33 9.52 5.71
CA SER A 33 -2.09 9.35 4.95
C SER A 33 -1.08 10.48 5.20
N LEU A 34 -1.57 11.71 5.37
CA LEU A 34 -0.76 12.87 5.73
C LEU A 34 -0.27 12.80 7.18
N ALA A 35 -1.15 12.42 8.12
CA ALA A 35 -0.82 12.29 9.54
C ALA A 35 0.26 11.22 9.78
N GLU A 36 0.24 10.12 9.01
CA GLU A 36 1.25 9.06 9.07
C GLU A 36 2.56 9.44 8.34
N GLY A 37 2.63 10.59 7.68
CA GLY A 37 3.81 11.06 6.95
C GLY A 37 4.09 10.30 5.64
N VAL A 38 3.14 9.50 5.16
CA VAL A 38 3.24 8.69 3.93
C VAL A 38 2.18 9.13 2.91
N PRO A 39 2.24 10.36 2.35
CA PRO A 39 1.27 10.89 1.38
C PRO A 39 1.52 10.35 -0.03
N THR A 40 1.37 9.03 -0.21
CA THR A 40 1.49 8.37 -1.51
C THR A 40 0.12 7.90 -1.98
N LYS A 41 -0.12 7.93 -3.30
CA LYS A 41 -1.38 7.44 -3.89
C LYS A 41 -1.74 6.03 -3.41
N THR A 42 -0.77 5.14 -3.35
CA THR A 42 -0.95 3.75 -2.92
C THR A 42 -1.40 3.65 -1.47
N HIS A 43 -0.86 4.50 -0.59
CA HIS A 43 -1.24 4.53 0.82
C HIS A 43 -2.65 5.07 1.04
N VAL A 44 -3.02 6.14 0.32
CA VAL A 44 -4.39 6.68 0.33
C VAL A 44 -5.40 5.63 -0.13
N LEU A 45 -5.12 4.91 -1.23
CA LEU A 45 -5.99 3.83 -1.72
C LEU A 45 -6.14 2.69 -0.70
N ASN A 46 -5.06 2.34 0.01
CA ASN A 46 -5.12 1.33 1.06
C ASN A 46 -6.03 1.75 2.21
N LEU A 47 -5.88 2.99 2.69
CA LEU A 47 -6.72 3.54 3.75
C LEU A 47 -8.19 3.64 3.32
N LEU A 48 -8.45 4.09 2.10
CA LEU A 48 -9.78 4.17 1.53
C LEU A 48 -10.46 2.79 1.48
N HIS A 49 -9.76 1.75 0.99
CA HIS A 49 -10.30 0.39 1.02
C HIS A 49 -10.62 -0.08 2.44
N ARG A 50 -9.77 0.23 3.43
CA ARG A 50 -10.01 -0.15 4.83
C ARG A 50 -11.23 0.57 5.44
N LEU A 51 -11.42 1.84 5.09
CA LEU A 51 -12.58 2.63 5.51
C LEU A 51 -13.87 2.08 4.90
N VAL A 52 -13.85 1.71 3.62
CA VAL A 52 -15.02 1.18 2.90
C VAL A 52 -15.34 -0.26 3.33
N ASP A 53 -14.34 -1.13 3.46
CA ASP A 53 -14.53 -2.54 3.81
C ASP A 53 -14.89 -2.73 5.30
N GLY A 54 -14.79 -1.69 6.14
CA GLY A 54 -15.04 -1.77 7.57
C GLY A 54 -14.07 -2.68 8.33
N LYS A 55 -12.95 -3.09 7.72
CA LYS A 55 -11.88 -3.84 8.38
C LYS A 55 -11.15 -2.90 9.34
N VAL A 56 -11.59 -2.98 10.59
CA VAL A 56 -11.23 -2.19 11.76
C VAL A 56 -9.87 -1.48 11.63
N ILE A 57 -9.94 -0.19 11.34
CA ILE A 57 -8.88 0.76 11.63
C ILE A 57 -8.95 0.98 13.15
N GLY A 58 -8.02 0.39 13.91
CA GLY A 58 -8.03 0.45 15.37
C GLY A 58 -8.52 -0.83 16.08
N GLY A 59 -8.50 -1.99 15.40
CA GLY A 59 -8.62 -3.26 16.10
C GLY A 59 -7.51 -3.39 17.14
N PRO A 60 -7.74 -4.09 18.27
CA PRO A 60 -6.68 -4.31 19.24
C PRO A 60 -5.44 -4.88 18.53
N PRO A 61 -4.22 -4.53 18.98
CA PRO A 61 -3.01 -5.13 18.45
C PRO A 61 -3.21 -6.64 18.34
N LEU A 62 -3.07 -7.19 17.14
CA LEU A 62 -3.16 -8.63 16.97
C LEU A 62 -1.94 -9.23 17.67
N ASP A 63 -2.17 -9.91 18.78
CA ASP A 63 -1.13 -10.71 19.41
C ASP A 63 -0.66 -11.75 18.39
N THR A 64 0.65 -11.81 18.18
CA THR A 64 1.21 -12.77 17.24
C THR A 64 0.94 -14.16 17.80
N PRO A 65 0.16 -15.01 17.12
CA PRO A 65 -0.13 -16.35 17.63
C PRO A 65 1.18 -17.11 17.80
N GLN A 66 1.26 -17.96 18.83
CA GLN A 66 2.48 -18.71 19.14
C GLN A 66 2.97 -19.57 17.95
N ALA A 67 2.05 -19.99 17.07
CA ALA A 67 2.37 -20.70 15.83
C ALA A 67 3.21 -19.87 14.82
N LEU A 68 3.22 -18.55 14.94
CA LEU A 68 4.02 -17.63 14.13
C LEU A 68 5.29 -17.15 14.85
N ALA A 69 5.62 -17.73 16.01
CA ALA A 69 6.89 -17.47 16.68
C ALA A 69 8.06 -17.94 15.80
N LEU A 70 8.98 -17.01 15.50
CA LEU A 70 10.14 -17.32 14.68
C LEU A 70 11.16 -18.12 15.50
N HIS A 71 11.31 -19.41 15.19
CA HIS A 71 12.45 -20.19 15.69
C HIS A 71 13.78 -19.79 15.03
N ARG A 72 13.71 -19.15 13.87
CA ARG A 72 14.86 -18.65 13.13
C ARG A 72 14.50 -17.34 12.48
N GLU A 73 15.36 -16.34 12.69
CA GLU A 73 15.16 -15.04 12.09
C GLU A 73 15.29 -15.11 10.56
N PRO A 74 14.37 -14.50 9.79
CA PRO A 74 14.45 -14.46 8.35
C PRO A 74 15.71 -13.69 7.93
N LYS A 75 16.45 -14.26 6.99
CA LYS A 75 17.56 -13.55 6.35
C LYS A 75 17.00 -12.62 5.28
N ALA A 76 17.44 -11.37 5.27
CA ALA A 76 17.18 -10.42 4.20
C ALA A 76 18.00 -10.79 2.93
N ASN A 77 17.71 -11.96 2.36
CA ASN A 77 18.39 -12.48 1.17
C ASN A 77 17.63 -12.08 -0.10
N VAL A 78 18.00 -10.95 -0.67
CA VAL A 78 17.46 -10.44 -1.94
C VAL A 78 17.88 -11.30 -3.14
N GLU A 79 19.07 -11.91 -3.11
CA GLU A 79 19.60 -12.74 -4.21
C GLU A 79 18.70 -13.95 -4.50
N ARG A 80 17.99 -14.46 -3.48
CA ARG A 80 17.01 -15.53 -3.66
C ARG A 80 15.90 -15.14 -4.64
N TYR A 81 15.44 -13.89 -4.59
CA TYR A 81 14.40 -13.38 -5.48
C TYR A 81 14.95 -13.11 -6.89
N ASP A 82 16.18 -12.60 -6.99
CA ASP A 82 16.83 -12.37 -8.30
C ASP A 82 17.04 -13.68 -9.07
N GLY A 83 17.42 -14.74 -8.37
CA GLY A 83 17.49 -16.11 -8.92
C GLY A 83 16.13 -16.60 -9.44
N LEU A 84 15.05 -16.41 -8.68
CA LEU A 84 13.70 -16.78 -9.14
C LEU A 84 13.24 -15.94 -10.34
N ARG A 85 13.55 -14.64 -10.33
CA ARG A 85 13.16 -13.72 -11.41
C ARG A 85 13.88 -14.08 -12.71
N SER A 86 15.17 -14.38 -12.65
CA SER A 86 15.93 -14.85 -13.82
C SER A 86 15.44 -16.19 -14.36
N GLN A 87 14.98 -17.11 -13.49
CA GLN A 87 14.37 -18.38 -13.90
C GLN A 87 13.00 -18.19 -14.57
N ILE A 88 12.19 -17.25 -14.09
CA ILE A 88 10.85 -16.96 -14.66
C ILE A 88 10.95 -16.13 -15.95
N SER A 89 11.96 -15.25 -16.06
CA SER A 89 12.24 -14.44 -17.26
C SER A 89 12.69 -15.25 -18.49
N GLY A 90 12.91 -16.56 -18.37
CA GLY A 90 13.03 -17.47 -19.52
C GLY A 90 11.70 -17.84 -20.18
N GLY A 91 10.56 -17.36 -19.65
CA GLY A 91 9.23 -17.83 -20.05
C GLY A 91 8.41 -16.89 -20.93
N ARG A 92 8.24 -15.59 -20.58
CA ARG A 92 7.32 -14.71 -21.32
C ARG A 92 7.77 -13.25 -21.24
N HIS A 93 8.18 -12.72 -22.38
CA HIS A 93 8.17 -11.28 -22.63
C HIS A 93 6.72 -10.80 -22.57
N ALA A 94 6.43 -9.85 -21.68
CA ALA A 94 5.31 -8.94 -21.88
C ALA A 94 5.93 -7.65 -22.42
N SER A 95 5.79 -7.46 -23.73
CA SER A 95 6.05 -6.20 -24.45
C SER A 95 5.04 -5.14 -24.06
#